data_AF-Q862E6-F1
#
_entry.id   AF-Q862E6-F1
#
_cell.length_a   1.000
_cell.length_b   1.000
_cell.length_c   1.000
_cell.angle_alpha   90.00
_cell.angle_beta   90.00
_cell.angle_gamma   90.00
#
_symmetry.space_group_name_H-M   'P 1'
#
loop_
_entity.id
_entity.type
_entity.pdbx_description
1 polymer ?
#
loop_
_entity_poly.entity_id
_entity_poly.type
_entity_poly.pdbx_seq_one_letter_code
_entity_poly.pdbx_strand_id
1 'polypeptide(L)'
;LYPKLAENFRALCTGGPKALDPPLGNLFISKDVLSIELIKKFMIQGGDFSNQNGTGGESIYGEKFEDENFHYKHDKEGLLSMANAGSNTNGSQFFITTVPTPHLDG
;
A
#
# COMPACT_ATOMS: atom_id res chain seq x y z
N LEU A 1 5.76 15.33 4.45
CA LEU A 1 4.35 14.90 4.68
C LEU A 1 3.83 14.30 3.39
N TYR A 2 2.90 13.34 3.47
CA TYR A 2 2.50 12.49 2.34
C TYR A 2 0.98 12.55 2.07
N PRO A 3 0.42 13.70 1.65
CA PRO A 3 -1.03 13.86 1.51
C PRO A 3 -1.66 12.95 0.43
N LYS A 4 -1.03 12.74 -0.74
CA LYS A 4 -1.60 11.89 -1.79
C LYS A 4 -1.64 10.42 -1.38
N LEU A 5 -0.55 9.93 -0.80
CA LEU A 5 -0.44 8.56 -0.31
C LEU A 5 -1.42 8.31 0.84
N ALA A 6 -1.48 9.23 1.81
CA ALA A 6 -2.40 9.11 2.94
C ALA A 6 -3.86 9.08 2.50
N GLU A 7 -4.25 9.92 1.52
CA GLU A 7 -5.60 9.91 0.98
C GLU A 7 -5.90 8.62 0.19
N ASN A 8 -4.93 8.11 -0.58
CA ASN A 8 -5.07 6.82 -1.25
C ASN A 8 -5.34 5.68 -0.25
N PHE A 9 -4.48 5.54 0.77
CA PHE A 9 -4.63 4.51 1.79
C PHE A 9 -5.96 4.68 2.57
N ARG A 10 -6.31 5.90 2.98
CA ARG A 10 -7.57 6.19 3.67
C ARG A 10 -8.78 5.81 2.82
N ALA A 11 -8.81 6.24 1.57
CA ALA A 11 -9.93 5.98 0.66
C ALA A 11 -10.11 4.49 0.40
N LEU A 12 -9.01 3.78 0.16
CA LEU A 12 -8.95 2.33 0.06
C LEU A 12 -9.51 1.67 1.32
N CYS A 13 -9.06 2.06 2.52
CA CYS A 13 -9.59 1.53 3.79
C CYS A 13 -11.10 1.71 3.96
N THR A 14 -11.64 2.83 3.49
CA THR A 14 -13.06 3.17 3.63
C THR A 14 -13.95 2.67 2.48
N GLY A 15 -13.38 2.11 1.41
CA GLY A 15 -14.13 1.70 0.22
C GLY A 15 -14.93 2.84 -0.42
N GLY A 16 -14.45 4.08 -0.30
CA GLY A 16 -15.20 5.27 -0.71
C GLY A 16 -15.50 5.31 -2.22
N PRO A 17 -16.44 6.17 -2.67
CA PRO A 17 -16.97 6.19 -4.05
C PRO A 17 -15.96 6.56 -5.15
N LYS A 18 -14.72 6.92 -4.78
CA LYS A 18 -13.61 7.18 -5.69
C LYS A 18 -12.56 6.08 -5.71
N ALA A 19 -12.71 5.04 -4.90
CA ALA A 19 -11.65 4.05 -4.75
C ALA A 19 -11.39 3.36 -6.09
N LEU A 20 -12.45 2.88 -6.75
CA LEU A 20 -12.40 1.99 -7.91
C LEU A 20 -13.70 2.13 -8.75
N ASP A 21 -13.65 1.93 -10.07
CA ASP A 21 -14.83 1.84 -10.95
C ASP A 21 -14.84 0.48 -11.68
N PRO A 22 -15.75 -0.45 -11.37
CA PRO A 22 -16.87 -0.31 -10.43
C PRO A 22 -16.39 -0.19 -8.97
N PRO A 23 -17.19 0.42 -8.08
CA PRO A 23 -16.82 0.59 -6.68
C PRO A 23 -16.62 -0.76 -6.01
N LEU A 24 -15.35 -1.08 -5.74
CA LEU A 24 -14.95 -2.14 -4.83
C LEU A 24 -15.38 -1.70 -3.41
N GLY A 25 -16.60 -2.06 -3.02
CA GLY A 25 -17.15 -1.72 -1.71
C GLY A 25 -16.22 -2.14 -0.56
N ASN A 26 -16.22 -1.37 0.54
CA ASN A 26 -15.48 -1.56 1.81
C ASN A 26 -14.33 -2.59 1.79
N LEU A 27 -13.34 -2.33 0.94
CA LEU A 27 -12.43 -3.35 0.45
C LEU A 27 -11.44 -3.89 1.50
N PHE A 28 -11.02 -3.07 2.47
CA PHE A 28 -10.09 -3.51 3.51
C PHE A 28 -10.78 -3.96 4.81
N ILE A 29 -12.11 -3.85 4.89
CA ILE A 29 -12.87 -4.29 6.08
C ILE A 29 -13.39 -5.72 5.90
N SER A 30 -13.46 -6.25 4.66
CA SER A 30 -13.69 -7.67 4.44
C SER A 30 -12.36 -8.44 4.56
N LYS A 31 -12.38 -9.52 5.35
CA LYS A 31 -11.23 -10.42 5.56
C LYS A 31 -10.65 -11.01 4.27
N ASP A 32 -11.42 -10.97 3.18
CA ASP A 32 -11.15 -11.71 1.95
C ASP A 32 -10.22 -10.99 0.97
N VAL A 33 -9.82 -9.75 1.30
CA VAL A 33 -9.04 -8.88 0.41
C VAL A 33 -7.61 -8.67 0.91
N LEU A 34 -7.35 -8.95 2.19
CA LEU A 34 -5.99 -8.92 2.73
C LEU A 34 -5.28 -10.23 2.38
N SER A 35 -4.78 -10.36 1.15
CA SER A 35 -3.66 -11.26 0.91
C SER A 35 -2.46 -10.72 1.65
N ILE A 36 -2.18 -11.31 2.81
CA ILE A 36 -1.07 -10.92 3.68
C ILE A 36 0.11 -11.83 3.37
N GLU A 37 1.21 -11.23 2.89
CA GLU A 37 2.50 -11.90 2.85
C GLU A 37 3.31 -11.52 4.10
N LEU A 38 3.72 -12.53 4.87
CA LEU A 38 4.55 -12.35 6.06
C LEU A 38 5.99 -12.75 5.77
N ILE A 39 6.89 -11.78 5.76
CA ILE A 39 8.34 -12.03 5.66
C ILE A 39 8.95 -11.83 7.04
N LYS A 40 9.29 -12.94 7.70
CA LYS A 40 9.78 -12.94 9.09
C LYS A 40 11.04 -12.07 9.23
N LYS A 41 11.05 -11.17 10.23
CA LYS A 41 12.12 -10.19 10.47
C LYS A 41 12.34 -9.22 9.30
N PHE A 42 11.28 -8.90 8.58
CA PHE A 42 11.32 -7.90 7.53
C PHE A 42 10.03 -7.07 7.56
N MET A 43 8.96 -7.55 6.96
CA MET A 43 7.71 -6.80 6.86
C MET A 43 6.49 -7.71 6.69
N ILE A 44 5.32 -7.12 6.87
CA ILE A 44 4.00 -7.67 6.54
C ILE A 44 3.49 -6.88 5.35
N GLN A 45 3.25 -7.51 4.20
CA GLN A 45 2.75 -6.86 2.98
C GLN A 45 1.28 -7.25 2.72
N GLY A 46 0.52 -6.33 2.13
CA GLY A 46 -0.84 -6.60 1.67
C GLY A 46 -1.36 -5.53 0.72
N GLY A 47 -2.65 -5.56 0.41
CA GLY A 47 -3.32 -4.56 -0.43
C GLY A 47 -3.41 -4.91 -1.92
N ASP A 48 -3.04 -6.13 -2.32
CA ASP A 48 -3.41 -6.68 -3.63
C ASP A 48 -4.82 -7.27 -3.56
N PHE A 49 -5.80 -6.43 -3.86
CA PHE A 49 -7.21 -6.82 -3.82
C PHE A 49 -7.71 -7.48 -5.11
N SER A 50 -6.98 -7.34 -6.22
CA SER A 50 -7.44 -7.82 -7.52
C SER A 50 -6.93 -9.23 -7.80
N ASN A 51 -5.64 -9.47 -7.59
CA ASN A 51 -4.98 -10.74 -7.93
C ASN A 51 -4.59 -11.54 -6.69
N GLN A 52 -4.59 -10.92 -5.51
CA GLN A 52 -4.35 -11.57 -4.22
C GLN A 52 -2.98 -12.29 -4.14
N ASN A 53 -2.01 -11.90 -4.94
CA ASN A 53 -0.71 -12.58 -5.08
C ASN A 53 0.50 -11.63 -5.26
N GLY A 54 0.29 -10.33 -5.09
CA GLY A 54 1.31 -9.29 -5.22
C GLY A 54 1.44 -8.70 -6.64
N THR A 55 0.68 -9.20 -7.63
CA THR A 55 0.76 -8.70 -9.02
C THR A 55 -0.33 -7.69 -9.37
N GLY A 56 -1.33 -7.53 -8.50
CA GLY A 56 -2.48 -6.67 -8.74
C GLY A 56 -2.49 -5.39 -7.91
N GLY A 57 -3.68 -4.80 -7.82
CA GLY A 57 -3.94 -3.58 -7.07
C GLY A 57 -3.64 -2.30 -7.86
N GLU A 58 -4.49 -1.30 -7.63
CA GLU A 58 -4.42 0.02 -8.26
C GLU A 58 -4.77 1.11 -7.24
N SER A 59 -4.44 2.35 -7.55
CA SER A 59 -4.71 3.48 -6.68
C SER A 59 -6.07 4.13 -6.98
N ILE A 60 -6.53 4.99 -6.09
CA ILE A 60 -7.72 5.81 -6.32
C ILE A 60 -7.55 6.86 -7.45
N TYR A 61 -6.33 7.00 -7.97
CA TYR A 61 -5.97 7.93 -9.03
C TYR A 61 -5.79 7.24 -10.39
N GLY A 62 -6.03 5.92 -10.47
CA GLY A 62 -5.73 5.06 -11.61
C GLY A 62 -4.72 3.96 -11.26
N GLU A 63 -4.21 3.25 -12.28
CA GLU A 63 -3.37 2.05 -12.09
C GLU A 63 -2.16 2.30 -11.16
N LYS A 64 -1.45 3.41 -11.36
CA LYS A 64 -0.26 3.80 -10.61
C LYS A 64 -0.20 5.31 -10.35
N PHE A 65 0.53 5.72 -9.30
CA PHE A 65 0.87 7.12 -9.04
C PHE A 65 2.32 7.31 -8.57
N GLU A 66 2.80 8.56 -8.72
CA GLU A 66 4.17 8.98 -8.45
C GLU A 66 4.57 8.90 -6.98
N ASP A 67 5.88 8.75 -6.73
CA ASP A 67 6.47 8.85 -5.40
C ASP A 67 6.39 10.29 -4.90
N GLU A 68 5.79 10.50 -3.72
CA GLU A 68 5.50 11.85 -3.24
C GLU A 68 6.72 12.53 -2.60
N ASN A 69 7.52 11.81 -1.82
CA ASN A 69 8.84 12.19 -1.29
C ASN A 69 9.45 11.03 -0.48
N PHE A 70 10.68 11.20 0.02
CA PHE A 70 11.39 10.20 0.82
C PHE A 70 11.88 10.79 2.14
N HIS A 71 11.03 11.60 2.78
CA HIS A 71 11.39 12.36 3.97
C HIS A 71 11.58 11.46 5.21
N TYR A 72 10.75 10.43 5.37
CA TYR A 72 10.85 9.50 6.49
C TYR A 72 11.69 8.29 6.10
N LYS A 73 12.56 7.88 7.03
CA LYS A 73 13.38 6.69 6.91
C LYS A 73 12.67 5.50 7.53
N HIS A 74 12.98 4.31 7.04
CA HIS A 74 12.50 3.05 7.60
C HIS A 74 13.36 2.63 8.79
N ASP A 75 13.43 3.47 9.82
CA ASP A 75 14.36 3.35 10.95
C ASP A 75 13.81 2.57 12.16
N LYS A 76 12.54 2.14 12.09
CA LYS A 76 11.87 1.40 13.17
C LYS A 76 10.79 0.45 12.64
N GLU A 77 10.35 -0.43 13.52
CA GLU A 77 9.17 -1.28 13.31
C GLU A 77 7.87 -0.48 13.34
N GLY A 78 6.82 -1.02 12.72
CA GLY A 78 5.48 -0.43 12.69
C GLY A 78 5.32 0.74 11.71
N LEU A 79 6.29 0.97 10.81
CA LEU A 79 6.15 1.97 9.76
C LEU A 79 5.32 1.40 8.60
N LEU A 80 4.29 2.15 8.21
CA LEU A 80 3.49 1.90 7.01
C LEU A 80 4.17 2.54 5.81
N SER A 81 4.40 1.77 4.75
CA SER A 81 5.04 2.23 3.52
C SER A 81 4.39 1.58 2.29
N MET A 82 4.59 2.16 1.11
CA MET A 82 4.00 1.67 -0.13
C MET A 82 4.89 0.59 -0.75
N ALA A 83 4.27 -0.51 -1.17
CA ALA A 83 4.94 -1.45 -2.05
C ALA A 83 4.85 -0.93 -3.49
N ASN A 84 5.97 -1.00 -4.21
CA ASN A 84 6.06 -0.58 -5.61
C ASN A 84 6.95 -1.55 -6.41
N ALA A 85 6.90 -1.44 -7.74
CA ALA A 85 7.70 -2.22 -8.69
C ALA A 85 8.70 -1.31 -9.43
N GLY A 86 9.30 -0.36 -8.71
CA GLY A 86 10.17 0.69 -9.24
C GLY A 86 9.58 2.09 -9.07
N SER A 87 10.36 3.12 -9.44
CA SER A 87 9.97 4.52 -9.27
C SER A 87 8.62 4.84 -9.87
N ASN A 88 7.80 5.61 -9.14
CA ASN A 88 6.48 6.09 -9.57
C ASN A 88 5.46 4.99 -9.89
N THR A 89 5.55 3.83 -9.22
CA THR A 89 4.62 2.71 -9.44
C THR A 89 3.78 2.38 -8.19
N ASN A 90 3.42 3.39 -7.41
CA ASN A 90 2.56 3.19 -6.24
C ASN A 90 1.14 2.83 -6.65
N GLY A 91 0.56 1.80 -6.04
CA GLY A 91 -0.82 1.36 -6.26
C GLY A 91 -1.62 1.32 -4.96
N SER A 92 -2.19 0.17 -4.63
CA SER A 92 -2.85 -0.09 -3.33
C SER A 92 -2.04 -0.94 -2.37
N GLN A 93 -0.97 -1.58 -2.86
CA GLN A 93 -0.16 -2.46 -2.02
C GLN A 93 0.68 -1.65 -1.04
N PHE A 94 0.78 -2.15 0.19
CA PHE A 94 1.52 -1.53 1.28
C PHE A 94 2.23 -2.59 2.09
N PHE A 95 3.18 -2.16 2.92
CA PHE A 95 3.78 -3.00 3.92
C PHE A 95 3.94 -2.29 5.26
N ILE A 96 3.98 -3.09 6.32
CA ILE A 96 4.28 -2.66 7.68
C ILE A 96 5.60 -3.28 8.09
N THR A 97 6.58 -2.46 8.44
CA THR A 97 7.89 -2.94 8.89
C THR A 97 7.77 -3.70 10.22
N THR A 98 8.52 -4.78 10.37
CA THR A 98 8.63 -5.53 11.65
C THR A 98 10.01 -5.39 12.30
N VAL A 99 10.93 -4.73 11.60
CA VAL A 99 12.28 -4.33 12.01
C VAL A 99 12.65 -3.05 11.25
N PRO A 100 13.70 -2.31 11.63
CA PRO A 100 14.27 -1.26 10.77
C PRO A 100 14.72 -1.83 9.41
N THR A 101 14.34 -1.17 8.31
CA THR A 101 14.65 -1.57 6.93
C THR A 101 15.27 -0.43 6.10
N PRO A 102 16.43 0.12 6.51
CA PRO A 102 17.02 1.32 5.88
C PRO A 102 17.48 1.11 4.43
N HIS A 103 17.56 -0.13 3.94
CA HIS A 103 17.84 -0.43 2.54
C HIS A 103 16.66 -0.12 1.61
N LEU A 104 15.47 0.16 2.17
CA LEU A 104 14.29 0.63 1.46
C LEU A 104 14.16 2.16 1.47
N ASP A 105 15.12 2.88 2.06
CA ASP A 105 15.12 4.34 2.04
C ASP A 105 15.47 4.85 0.64
N GLY A 106 14.62 5.69 0.07
CA GLY A 106 14.88 6.38 -1.19
C GLY A 106 13.68 6.45 -2.09
#